data_AF-A0AAX2UMU9-F1
#
_entry.id   AF-A0AAX2UMU9-F1
#
_cell.length_a   1.000
_cell.length_b   1.000
_cell.length_c   1.000
_cell.angle_alpha   90.00
_cell.angle_beta   90.00
_cell.angle_gamma   90.00
#
_symmetry.space_group_name_H-M   'P 1'
#
loop_
_entity.id
_entity.type
_entity.pdbx_description
1 polymer ?
#
loop_
_entity_poly.entity_id
_entity_poly.type
_entity_poly.pdbx_seq_one_letter_code
_entity_poly.pdbx_strand_id
1 'polypeptide(L)'
;MRLAICFMGHLRTYKQTYQSFLDNVLKPNLEDKMWKDGIDIFIHTWDTFEKSGFAWHTHNETLNNQKVDAEVIEEVKQIYQPKKMLVETLTQDMGMRLSIERSQKLALEYEKEQNISYDYIMVLRPDLYFHTPLFLSSFIEIYQKDKNLADYPLPTKHIFAAHNAFGRMVVDDPRLLCEADLLWFGNIKPMPLISGSHNPQNIFLIAIDYRLHRDFFLQRQDFRLGWQNEDSIISAQSVIKSHLSYQIGEMAMLCKNFKDCLNLLLILPFLKKKFKGQEKTRTNHFSLSLCKDYDKYIKIKNSPTYKLGQKIIKIHKENGDLGLIKFVLFKLLSYKEGL
;
A
#
# COMPACT_ATOMS: atom_id res chain seq x y z
N MET A 1 -14.44 9.00 26.34
CA MET A 1 -14.26 7.62 25.91
C MET A 1 -12.84 7.19 26.24
N ARG A 2 -12.62 5.89 26.40
CA ARG A 2 -11.32 5.26 26.57
C ARG A 2 -11.00 4.32 25.40
N LEU A 3 -9.75 4.35 24.95
CA LEU A 3 -9.24 3.54 23.83
C LEU A 3 -8.16 2.56 24.29
N ALA A 4 -8.25 1.30 23.84
CA ALA A 4 -7.15 0.34 23.90
C ALA A 4 -6.49 0.22 22.53
N ILE A 5 -5.17 0.40 22.44
CA ILE A 5 -4.38 0.16 21.22
C ILE A 5 -3.60 -1.15 21.39
N CYS A 6 -3.88 -2.12 20.53
CA CYS A 6 -3.35 -3.47 20.58
C CYS A 6 -2.40 -3.71 19.40
N PHE A 7 -1.10 -3.76 19.67
CA PHE A 7 -0.10 -4.20 18.68
C PHE A 7 -0.11 -5.72 18.53
N MET A 8 -0.13 -6.17 17.28
CA MET A 8 -0.09 -7.58 16.91
C MET A 8 1.05 -7.90 15.94
N GLY A 9 1.47 -9.15 15.94
CA GLY A 9 2.46 -9.71 15.04
C GLY A 9 3.89 -9.56 15.55
N HIS A 10 4.83 -9.69 14.63
CA HIS A 10 6.24 -9.53 14.93
C HIS A 10 6.63 -8.04 15.04
N LEU A 11 7.67 -7.73 15.82
CA LEU A 11 8.31 -6.40 15.88
C LEU A 11 9.12 -6.07 14.62
N ARG A 12 8.65 -6.47 13.42
CA ARG A 12 9.33 -6.12 12.17
C ARG A 12 9.45 -4.61 12.08
N THR A 13 10.65 -4.14 11.73
CA THR A 13 10.96 -2.74 11.40
C THR A 13 10.44 -1.68 12.39
N TYR A 14 10.11 -2.05 13.64
CA TYR A 14 9.51 -1.14 14.62
C TYR A 14 10.38 0.11 14.85
N LYS A 15 11.71 -0.06 14.85
CA LYS A 15 12.70 1.02 14.98
C LYS A 15 12.56 2.09 13.90
N GLN A 16 12.03 1.74 12.73
CA GLN A 16 11.85 2.63 11.59
C GLN A 16 10.46 3.30 11.58
N THR A 17 9.49 2.74 12.31
CA THR A 17 8.07 3.11 12.21
C THR A 17 7.53 3.75 13.47
N TYR A 18 8.09 3.46 14.65
CA TYR A 18 7.52 3.88 15.93
C TYR A 18 7.30 5.40 16.01
N GLN A 19 8.25 6.20 15.51
CA GLN A 19 8.14 7.65 15.58
C GLN A 19 6.91 8.15 14.82
N SER A 20 6.65 7.57 13.64
CA SER A 20 5.46 7.89 12.85
C SER A 20 4.17 7.50 13.56
N PHE A 21 4.15 6.39 14.30
CA PHE A 21 3.01 6.02 15.14
C PHE A 21 2.80 7.03 16.28
N LEU A 22 3.87 7.40 16.99
CA LEU A 22 3.77 8.38 18.08
C LEU A 22 3.24 9.72 17.58
N ASP A 23 3.78 10.22 16.47
CA ASP A 23 3.46 11.55 15.94
C ASP A 23 2.12 11.60 15.22
N ASN A 24 1.77 10.57 14.44
CA ASN A 24 0.62 10.59 13.56
C ASN A 24 -0.57 9.76 14.07
N VAL A 25 -0.41 8.97 15.13
CA VAL A 25 -1.53 8.19 15.71
C VAL A 25 -1.71 8.51 17.18
N LEU A 26 -0.68 8.30 18.01
CA LEU A 26 -0.85 8.42 19.46
C LEU A 26 -1.10 9.88 19.87
N LYS A 27 -0.21 10.80 19.50
CA LYS A 27 -0.29 12.21 19.89
C LYS A 27 -1.61 12.87 19.45
N PRO A 28 -2.07 12.76 18.18
CA PRO A 28 -3.31 13.38 17.74
C PRO A 28 -4.54 12.89 18.52
N ASN A 29 -4.58 11.61 18.90
CA ASN A 29 -5.69 11.05 19.67
C ASN A 29 -5.56 11.34 21.18
N LEU A 30 -4.36 11.50 21.73
CA LEU A 30 -4.18 11.98 23.12
C LEU A 30 -4.65 13.43 23.30
N GLU A 31 -4.46 14.28 22.28
CA GLU A 31 -4.91 15.67 22.28
C GLU A 31 -6.41 15.82 21.99
N ASP A 32 -7.07 14.74 21.55
CA ASP A 32 -8.49 14.71 21.21
C ASP A 32 -9.38 14.55 22.46
N LYS A 33 -10.36 15.45 22.59
CA LYS A 33 -11.32 15.46 23.70
C LYS A 33 -12.20 14.20 23.77
N MET A 34 -12.40 13.49 22.65
CA MET A 34 -13.15 12.24 22.63
C MET A 34 -12.53 11.19 23.57
N TRP A 35 -11.20 11.13 23.62
CA TRP A 35 -10.43 10.12 24.37
C TRP A 35 -10.01 10.59 25.77
N LYS A 36 -10.75 11.54 26.35
CA LYS A 36 -10.45 12.15 27.67
C LYS A 36 -10.27 11.16 28.83
N ASP A 37 -10.81 9.95 28.72
CA ASP A 37 -10.74 8.97 29.80
C ASP A 37 -9.47 8.10 29.71
N GLY A 38 -8.70 8.20 28.62
CA GLY A 38 -7.37 7.61 28.47
C GLY A 38 -7.17 6.81 27.19
N ILE A 39 -5.91 6.62 26.83
CA ILE A 39 -5.45 5.71 25.78
C ILE A 39 -4.39 4.80 26.39
N ASP A 40 -4.61 3.49 26.31
CA ASP A 40 -3.73 2.47 26.87
C ASP A 40 -3.19 1.55 25.76
N ILE A 41 -1.90 1.23 25.81
CA ILE A 41 -1.22 0.40 24.79
C ILE A 41 -0.98 -1.02 25.32
N PHE A 42 -1.21 -2.01 24.48
CA PHE A 42 -1.01 -3.44 24.73
C PHE A 42 -0.22 -4.06 23.59
N ILE A 43 0.73 -4.93 23.91
CA ILE A 43 1.60 -5.53 22.90
C ILE A 43 1.63 -7.04 23.08
N HIS A 44 1.22 -7.78 22.05
CA HIS A 44 1.65 -9.15 21.89
C HIS A 44 2.66 -9.23 20.74
N THR A 45 3.77 -9.93 20.95
CA THR A 45 4.71 -10.23 19.87
C THR A 45 5.34 -11.61 20.01
N TRP A 46 6.12 -11.97 18.99
CA TRP A 46 6.85 -13.24 18.95
C TRP A 46 8.32 -13.02 19.35
N ASP A 47 8.95 -14.07 19.86
CA ASP A 47 10.36 -14.09 20.26
C ASP A 47 11.35 -14.01 19.08
N THR A 48 10.87 -13.81 17.86
CA THR A 48 11.66 -13.53 16.66
C THR A 48 11.10 -12.34 15.87
N PHE A 49 11.97 -11.62 15.15
CA PHE A 49 11.57 -10.54 14.25
C PHE A 49 10.81 -11.04 13.02
N GLU A 50 11.13 -12.26 12.57
CA GLU A 50 10.36 -12.97 11.56
C GLU A 50 10.59 -14.48 11.74
N LYS A 51 9.62 -15.29 11.30
CA LYS A 51 9.78 -16.75 11.28
C LYS A 51 9.59 -17.26 9.85
N SER A 52 10.66 -17.82 9.29
CA SER A 52 10.66 -18.41 7.95
C SER A 52 9.64 -19.56 7.85
N GLY A 53 8.93 -19.64 6.73
CA GLY A 53 7.95 -20.72 6.46
C GLY A 53 6.51 -20.43 6.90
N PHE A 54 6.27 -19.34 7.62
CA PHE A 54 4.93 -18.92 8.07
C PHE A 54 4.46 -17.57 7.46
N ALA A 55 5.28 -16.98 6.58
CA ALA A 55 4.98 -15.71 5.91
C ALA A 55 4.77 -15.95 4.41
N TRP A 56 3.74 -15.31 3.86
CA TRP A 56 3.42 -15.34 2.42
C TRP A 56 4.39 -14.50 1.56
N HIS A 57 5.35 -13.81 2.18
CA HIS A 57 6.28 -12.88 1.53
C HIS A 57 7.70 -13.06 2.05
N THR A 58 8.71 -12.85 1.20
CA THR A 58 10.15 -12.99 1.53
C THR A 58 10.87 -11.65 1.65
N HIS A 59 10.16 -10.56 1.94
CA HIS A 59 10.72 -9.20 1.85
C HIS A 59 11.57 -8.75 3.07
N ASN A 60 11.78 -9.62 4.06
CA ASN A 60 12.57 -9.30 5.26
C ASN A 60 13.57 -10.43 5.56
N GLU A 61 14.21 -10.99 4.54
CA GLU A 61 15.08 -12.16 4.67
C GLU A 61 16.13 -12.03 5.77
N THR A 62 16.68 -10.84 6.00
CA THR A 62 17.71 -10.69 7.04
C THR A 62 17.15 -10.74 8.46
N LEU A 63 15.86 -10.43 8.65
CA LEU A 63 15.19 -10.49 9.96
C LEU A 63 14.76 -11.92 10.33
N ASN A 64 14.84 -12.86 9.38
CA ASN A 64 14.42 -14.23 9.61
C ASN A 64 15.18 -14.85 10.78
N ASN A 65 14.41 -15.35 11.75
CA ASN A 65 14.89 -16.03 12.94
C ASN A 65 15.82 -15.19 13.83
N GLN A 66 15.97 -13.89 13.57
CA GLN A 66 16.61 -12.98 14.51
C GLN A 66 15.77 -12.92 15.78
N LYS A 67 16.40 -13.09 16.94
CA LYS A 67 15.72 -13.13 18.22
C LYS A 67 15.33 -11.73 18.69
N VAL A 68 14.17 -11.65 19.33
CA VAL A 68 13.78 -10.51 20.15
C VAL A 68 14.32 -10.79 21.55
N ASP A 69 15.46 -10.19 21.88
CA ASP A 69 16.13 -10.35 23.17
C ASP A 69 15.64 -9.36 24.23
N ALA A 70 16.22 -9.44 25.43
CA ALA A 70 15.83 -8.59 26.55
C ALA A 70 16.07 -7.09 26.29
N GLU A 71 17.11 -6.73 25.53
CA GLU A 71 17.42 -5.34 25.19
C GLU A 71 16.34 -4.78 24.24
N VAL A 72 15.96 -5.54 23.22
CA VAL A 72 14.86 -5.19 22.32
C VAL A 72 13.54 -5.04 23.08
N ILE A 73 13.25 -5.95 24.02
CA ILE A 73 12.03 -5.88 24.84
C ILE A 73 12.01 -4.61 25.69
N GLU A 74 13.14 -4.25 26.29
CA GLU A 74 13.26 -3.05 27.11
C GLU A 74 13.12 -1.78 26.25
N GLU A 75 13.75 -1.73 25.08
CA GLU A 75 13.59 -0.62 24.12
C GLU A 75 12.11 -0.44 23.73
N VAL A 76 11.40 -1.52 23.40
CA VAL A 76 9.98 -1.48 23.05
C VAL A 76 9.12 -0.99 24.22
N LYS A 77 9.42 -1.40 25.46
CA LYS A 77 8.71 -0.91 26.65
C LYS A 77 8.93 0.58 26.86
N GLN A 78 10.13 1.08 26.61
CA GLN A 78 10.44 2.51 26.74
C GLN A 78 9.74 3.35 25.67
N ILE A 79 9.71 2.86 24.42
CA ILE A 79 9.08 3.55 23.29
C ILE A 79 7.55 3.62 23.46
N TYR A 80 6.91 2.46 23.66
CA TYR A 80 5.45 2.34 23.59
C TYR A 80 4.75 2.42 24.95
N GLN A 81 5.50 2.29 26.06
CA GLN A 81 4.99 2.31 27.43
C GLN A 81 3.72 1.45 27.63
N PRO A 82 3.74 0.16 27.21
CA PRO A 82 2.55 -0.67 27.23
C PRO A 82 2.12 -0.96 28.67
N LYS A 83 0.80 -1.01 28.91
CA LYS A 83 0.23 -1.46 30.20
C LYS A 83 0.49 -2.94 30.44
N LYS A 84 0.46 -3.74 29.38
CA LYS A 84 0.89 -5.14 29.40
C LYS A 84 1.57 -5.50 28.07
N MET A 85 2.60 -6.33 28.17
CA MET A 85 3.31 -6.89 27.03
C MET A 85 3.51 -8.40 27.21
N LEU A 86 3.30 -9.18 26.15
CA LEU A 86 3.51 -10.61 26.11
C LEU A 86 4.39 -10.98 24.91
N VAL A 87 5.44 -11.76 25.17
CA VAL A 87 6.34 -12.32 24.15
C VAL A 87 6.23 -13.83 24.19
N GLU A 88 5.83 -14.45 23.09
CA GLU A 88 5.67 -15.91 22.98
C GLU A 88 6.54 -16.49 21.85
N THR A 89 6.81 -17.79 21.88
CA THR A 89 7.42 -18.48 20.74
C THR A 89 6.34 -18.94 19.77
N LEU A 90 6.46 -18.58 18.49
CA LEU A 90 5.49 -19.00 17.46
C LEU A 90 5.68 -20.50 17.15
N THR A 91 4.74 -21.37 17.52
CA THR A 91 4.83 -22.82 17.28
C THR A 91 3.98 -23.34 16.13
N GLN A 92 3.03 -22.55 15.62
CA GLN A 92 2.03 -22.99 14.63
C GLN A 92 1.73 -21.94 13.55
N ASP A 93 1.23 -22.39 12.40
CA ASP A 93 0.89 -21.56 11.23
C ASP A 93 -0.44 -20.80 11.39
N MET A 94 -0.59 -20.05 12.48
CA MET A 94 -1.74 -19.15 12.75
C MET A 94 -1.28 -17.89 13.50
N GLY A 95 -0.03 -17.47 13.31
CA GLY A 95 0.59 -16.41 14.13
C GLY A 95 -0.17 -15.09 14.12
N MET A 96 -0.73 -14.67 12.99
CA MET A 96 -1.53 -13.43 12.94
C MET A 96 -2.77 -13.51 13.83
N ARG A 97 -3.60 -14.54 13.64
CA ARG A 97 -4.84 -14.72 14.40
C ARG A 97 -4.56 -14.84 15.90
N LEU A 98 -3.60 -15.67 16.29
CA LEU A 98 -3.20 -15.81 17.69
C LEU A 98 -2.74 -14.48 18.29
N SER A 99 -1.91 -13.73 17.57
CA SER A 99 -1.41 -12.45 18.09
C SER A 99 -2.51 -11.40 18.27
N ILE A 100 -3.52 -11.40 17.40
CA ILE A 100 -4.70 -10.53 17.54
C ILE A 100 -5.49 -10.93 18.80
N GLU A 101 -5.74 -12.22 19.00
CA GLU A 101 -6.45 -12.72 20.18
C GLU A 101 -5.67 -12.41 21.48
N ARG A 102 -4.35 -12.59 21.47
CA ARG A 102 -3.48 -12.37 22.64
C ARG A 102 -3.35 -10.91 23.03
N SER A 103 -3.08 -10.01 22.08
CA SER A 103 -2.98 -8.57 22.36
C SER A 103 -4.26 -8.01 22.97
N GLN A 104 -5.43 -8.42 22.45
CA GLN A 104 -6.72 -8.01 22.98
C GLN A 104 -7.01 -8.64 24.34
N LYS A 105 -6.63 -9.90 24.57
CA LYS A 105 -6.77 -10.54 25.89
C LYS A 105 -6.04 -9.75 26.97
N LEU A 106 -4.82 -9.24 26.69
CA LEU A 106 -4.10 -8.37 27.63
C LEU A 106 -4.91 -7.12 27.98
N ALA A 107 -5.55 -6.50 27.00
CA ALA A 107 -6.38 -5.32 27.18
C ALA A 107 -7.60 -5.62 28.08
N LEU A 108 -8.31 -6.73 27.82
CA LEU A 108 -9.50 -7.14 28.57
C LEU A 108 -9.17 -7.59 30.00
N GLU A 109 -8.03 -8.22 30.21
CA GLU A 109 -7.55 -8.55 31.56
C GLU A 109 -7.23 -7.28 32.35
N TYR A 110 -6.53 -6.32 31.74
CA TYR A 110 -6.24 -5.03 32.37
C TYR A 110 -7.51 -4.22 32.64
N GLU A 111 -8.49 -4.25 31.72
CA GLU A 111 -9.80 -3.64 31.88
C GLU A 111 -10.48 -4.12 33.18
N LYS A 112 -10.49 -5.44 33.39
CA LYS A 112 -11.03 -6.08 34.60
C LYS A 112 -10.22 -5.75 35.85
N GLU A 113 -8.88 -5.82 35.78
CA GLU A 113 -7.99 -5.58 36.92
C GLU A 113 -8.07 -4.14 37.45
N GLN A 114 -8.21 -3.17 36.54
CA GLN A 114 -8.26 -1.75 36.90
C GLN A 114 -9.69 -1.23 37.09
N ASN A 115 -10.71 -2.09 36.89
CA ASN A 115 -12.12 -1.70 36.94
C ASN A 115 -12.42 -0.49 36.04
N ILE A 116 -11.89 -0.52 34.82
CA ILE A 116 -12.14 0.47 33.76
C ILE A 116 -13.00 -0.17 32.66
N SER A 117 -13.43 0.62 31.69
CA SER A 117 -14.05 0.11 30.46
C SER A 117 -13.48 0.84 29.25
N TYR A 118 -13.01 0.07 28.26
CA TYR A 118 -12.66 0.58 26.93
C TYR A 118 -13.91 0.68 26.08
N ASP A 119 -14.16 1.84 25.50
CA ASP A 119 -15.25 2.05 24.54
C ASP A 119 -14.88 1.50 23.16
N TYR A 120 -13.60 1.62 22.82
CA TYR A 120 -13.03 1.15 21.55
C TYR A 120 -11.74 0.37 21.77
N ILE A 121 -11.52 -0.60 20.88
CA ILE A 121 -10.23 -1.26 20.69
C ILE A 121 -9.75 -0.91 19.27
N MET A 122 -8.47 -0.61 19.14
CA MET A 122 -7.75 -0.47 17.88
C MET A 122 -6.70 -1.58 17.80
N VAL A 123 -6.62 -2.28 16.67
CA VAL A 123 -5.59 -3.29 16.42
C VAL A 123 -4.75 -2.84 15.23
N LEU A 124 -3.43 -2.93 15.39
CA LEU A 124 -2.47 -2.55 14.35
C LEU A 124 -1.15 -3.32 14.47
N ARG A 125 -0.27 -3.16 13.49
CA ARG A 125 1.03 -3.83 13.44
C ARG A 125 2.20 -2.88 13.71
N PRO A 126 3.31 -3.36 14.32
CA PRO A 126 4.51 -2.56 14.54
C PRO A 126 5.19 -2.08 13.24
N ASP A 127 5.02 -2.79 12.12
CA ASP A 127 5.67 -2.48 10.84
C ASP A 127 4.90 -1.50 9.95
N LEU A 128 3.96 -0.73 10.51
CA LEU A 128 3.23 0.31 9.81
C LEU A 128 3.89 1.68 9.98
N TYR A 129 4.28 2.30 8.87
CA TYR A 129 4.71 3.69 8.82
C TYR A 129 3.49 4.59 8.51
N PHE A 130 3.17 5.52 9.41
CA PHE A 130 2.04 6.44 9.26
C PHE A 130 2.54 7.76 8.65
N HIS A 131 2.12 8.06 7.41
CA HIS A 131 2.54 9.27 6.70
C HIS A 131 1.70 10.49 7.04
N THR A 132 0.41 10.30 7.29
CA THR A 132 -0.54 11.36 7.63
C THR A 132 -1.18 11.10 9.00
N PRO A 133 -1.57 12.16 9.75
CA PRO A 133 -2.27 11.98 11.03
C PRO A 133 -3.58 11.20 10.91
N LEU A 134 -3.82 10.28 11.85
CA LEU A 134 -5.04 9.48 11.99
C LEU A 134 -5.85 9.97 13.19
N PHE A 135 -6.93 10.71 12.94
CA PHE A 135 -7.87 11.16 13.98
C PHE A 135 -9.09 10.22 14.03
N LEU A 136 -9.14 9.32 15.02
CA LEU A 136 -10.20 8.31 15.09
C LEU A 136 -11.59 8.93 15.29
N SER A 137 -11.65 10.03 16.05
CA SER A 137 -12.89 10.79 16.31
C SER A 137 -13.54 11.27 15.02
N SER A 138 -12.76 11.65 14.00
CA SER A 138 -13.29 12.18 12.74
C SER A 138 -14.27 11.23 12.06
N PHE A 139 -14.01 9.92 12.14
CA PHE A 139 -14.88 8.89 11.56
C PHE A 139 -16.10 8.56 12.43
N ILE A 140 -16.03 8.79 13.74
CA ILE A 140 -17.15 8.57 14.66
C ILE A 140 -18.11 9.77 14.58
N GLU A 141 -17.56 10.99 14.63
CA GLU A 141 -18.34 12.23 14.66
C GLU A 141 -19.02 12.54 13.34
N ILE A 142 -18.52 12.02 12.20
CA ILE A 142 -19.17 12.24 10.90
C ILE A 142 -20.61 11.72 10.88
N TYR A 143 -20.90 10.64 11.60
CA TYR A 143 -22.25 10.07 11.76
C TYR A 143 -23.20 10.97 12.58
N GLN A 144 -22.66 11.93 13.31
CA GLN A 144 -23.45 12.90 14.09
C GLN A 144 -23.55 14.26 13.38
N LYS A 145 -22.53 14.63 12.60
CA LYS A 145 -22.36 15.97 12.04
C LYS A 145 -22.73 16.09 10.56
N ASP A 146 -22.57 15.02 9.78
CA ASP A 146 -22.83 15.04 8.34
C ASP A 146 -24.33 14.93 8.06
N LYS A 147 -24.86 15.94 7.35
CA LYS A 147 -26.28 15.98 6.98
C LYS A 147 -26.69 14.83 6.07
N ASN A 148 -25.76 14.29 5.26
CA ASN A 148 -26.03 13.15 4.39
C ASN A 148 -26.13 11.83 5.18
N LEU A 149 -25.63 11.80 6.42
CA LEU A 149 -25.72 10.66 7.33
C LEU A 149 -26.78 10.84 8.42
N ALA A 150 -27.59 11.90 8.37
CA ALA A 150 -28.56 12.22 9.41
C ALA A 150 -29.56 11.07 9.68
N ASP A 151 -29.97 10.35 8.64
CA ASP A 151 -30.89 9.20 8.73
C ASP A 151 -30.16 7.86 8.95
N TYR A 152 -28.83 7.87 8.98
CA TYR A 152 -27.98 6.68 9.07
C TYR A 152 -27.09 6.79 10.30
N PRO A 153 -27.62 6.61 11.52
CA PRO A 153 -26.82 6.68 12.74
C PRO A 153 -25.73 5.60 12.74
N LEU A 154 -24.63 5.87 13.45
CA LEU A 154 -23.55 4.90 13.62
C LEU A 154 -24.09 3.59 14.22
N PRO A 155 -23.89 2.43 13.57
CA PRO A 155 -24.42 1.16 14.06
C PRO A 155 -23.89 0.81 15.45
N THR A 156 -24.70 0.14 16.26
CA THR A 156 -24.34 -0.22 17.65
C THR A 156 -23.19 -1.22 17.75
N LYS A 157 -22.95 -2.01 16.70
CA LYS A 157 -21.79 -2.88 16.55
C LYS A 157 -21.12 -2.55 15.23
N HIS A 158 -19.94 -1.94 15.29
CA HIS A 158 -19.24 -1.52 14.09
C HIS A 158 -17.74 -1.67 14.22
N ILE A 159 -17.09 -1.77 13.07
CA ILE A 159 -15.64 -1.70 12.94
C ILE A 159 -15.31 -0.77 11.79
N PHE A 160 -14.47 0.21 12.06
CA PHE A 160 -13.79 1.02 11.08
C PHE A 160 -12.48 0.34 10.68
N ALA A 161 -12.27 0.15 9.38
CA ALA A 161 -11.04 -0.47 8.88
C ALA A 161 -10.39 0.40 7.81
N ALA A 162 -9.08 0.58 7.96
CA ALA A 162 -8.26 1.09 6.89
C ALA A 162 -8.30 0.11 5.72
N HIS A 163 -8.20 0.64 4.50
CA HIS A 163 -8.45 -0.16 3.32
C HIS A 163 -7.58 0.28 2.14
N ASN A 164 -7.62 -0.52 1.08
CA ASN A 164 -7.04 -0.14 -0.21
C ASN A 164 -8.00 -0.50 -1.34
N ALA A 165 -9.11 0.23 -1.43
CA ALA A 165 -10.08 0.05 -2.51
C ALA A 165 -9.38 0.17 -3.86
N PHE A 166 -9.64 -0.80 -4.73
CA PHE A 166 -9.00 -0.93 -6.05
C PHE A 166 -7.48 -1.22 -6.02
N GLY A 167 -6.91 -1.44 -4.85
CA GLY A 167 -5.49 -1.74 -4.65
C GLY A 167 -5.11 -3.19 -4.96
N ARG A 168 -6.00 -4.16 -4.73
CA ARG A 168 -5.80 -5.58 -5.10
C ARG A 168 -6.95 -6.15 -5.91
N MET A 169 -8.17 -5.65 -5.70
CA MET A 169 -9.39 -6.11 -6.36
C MET A 169 -9.88 -5.07 -7.35
N VAL A 170 -10.44 -5.49 -8.49
CA VAL A 170 -11.09 -4.56 -9.44
C VAL A 170 -12.55 -4.24 -9.06
N VAL A 171 -13.02 -4.85 -7.97
CA VAL A 171 -14.36 -4.68 -7.41
C VAL A 171 -14.20 -4.29 -5.94
N ASP A 172 -14.97 -3.31 -5.51
CA ASP A 172 -15.12 -2.94 -4.10
C ASP A 172 -16.36 -3.66 -3.56
N ASP A 173 -16.17 -4.82 -2.94
CA ASP A 173 -17.24 -5.60 -2.33
C ASP A 173 -17.27 -5.29 -0.83
N PRO A 174 -18.35 -4.68 -0.30
CA PRO A 174 -18.41 -4.27 1.10
C PRO A 174 -18.37 -5.45 2.09
N ARG A 175 -18.53 -6.70 1.61
CA ARG A 175 -18.36 -7.92 2.41
C ARG A 175 -16.88 -8.29 2.60
N LEU A 176 -15.98 -7.69 1.82
CA LEU A 176 -14.56 -7.97 1.78
C LEU A 176 -13.76 -6.66 1.84
N LEU A 177 -13.46 -6.18 3.05
CA LEU A 177 -12.55 -5.06 3.21
C LEU A 177 -11.10 -5.52 3.04
N CYS A 178 -10.50 -5.16 1.90
CA CYS A 178 -9.08 -5.41 1.63
C CYS A 178 -8.20 -4.67 2.65
N GLU A 179 -7.16 -5.35 3.14
CA GLU A 179 -6.19 -4.82 4.12
C GLU A 179 -6.76 -4.53 5.53
N ALA A 180 -7.97 -5.01 5.82
CA ALA A 180 -8.58 -4.89 7.14
C ALA A 180 -7.85 -5.68 8.25
N ASP A 181 -6.81 -6.44 7.89
CA ASP A 181 -5.89 -7.15 8.78
C ASP A 181 -4.64 -6.34 9.14
N LEU A 182 -4.51 -5.09 8.65
CA LEU A 182 -3.40 -4.19 8.97
C LEU A 182 -3.73 -3.22 10.10
N LEU A 183 -4.88 -2.54 10.00
CA LEU A 183 -5.27 -1.44 10.86
C LEU A 183 -6.80 -1.32 10.91
N TRP A 184 -7.38 -1.54 12.09
CA TRP A 184 -8.83 -1.39 12.31
C TRP A 184 -9.14 -1.03 13.75
N PHE A 185 -10.28 -0.39 13.98
CA PHE A 185 -10.77 -0.07 15.32
C PHE A 185 -12.29 -0.13 15.39
N GLY A 186 -12.84 -0.45 16.55
CA GLY A 186 -14.28 -0.63 16.71
C GLY A 186 -14.70 -0.79 18.16
N ASN A 187 -16.01 -0.84 18.37
CA ASN A 187 -16.62 -0.88 19.70
C ASN A 187 -16.96 -2.30 20.19
N ILE A 188 -16.31 -3.31 19.60
CA ILE A 188 -16.59 -4.72 19.83
C ILE A 188 -15.42 -5.34 20.59
N LYS A 189 -15.74 -6.11 21.63
CA LYS A 189 -14.75 -6.69 22.55
C LYS A 189 -15.01 -8.19 22.74
N PRO A 190 -14.06 -9.08 22.36
CA PRO A 190 -12.90 -8.82 21.51
C PRO A 190 -13.31 -8.50 20.05
N MET A 191 -12.52 -7.69 19.36
CA MET A 191 -12.68 -7.46 17.92
C MET A 191 -12.30 -8.73 17.14
N PRO A 192 -13.18 -9.19 16.22
CA PRO A 192 -12.86 -10.30 15.34
C PRO A 192 -11.84 -9.92 14.27
N LEU A 193 -11.16 -10.92 13.71
CA LEU A 193 -10.40 -10.76 12.47
C LEU A 193 -11.37 -10.57 11.31
N ILE A 194 -11.17 -9.51 10.54
CA ILE A 194 -11.95 -9.22 9.32
C ILE A 194 -11.28 -9.96 8.15
N SER A 195 -11.40 -11.29 8.10
CA SER A 195 -10.91 -12.07 6.96
C SER A 195 -12.00 -12.98 6.42
N GLY A 196 -12.40 -12.76 5.18
CA GLY A 196 -13.11 -13.75 4.36
C GLY A 196 -14.53 -14.09 4.78
N SER A 197 -15.49 -13.50 4.05
CA SER A 197 -16.78 -14.07 3.67
C SER A 197 -17.84 -14.44 4.72
N HIS A 198 -17.62 -14.30 6.03
CA HIS A 198 -18.71 -14.37 7.02
C HIS A 198 -18.61 -13.25 8.05
N ASN A 199 -19.69 -12.48 8.18
CA ASN A 199 -19.92 -11.55 9.27
C ASN A 199 -20.89 -12.22 10.27
N PRO A 200 -20.41 -13.13 11.15
CA PRO A 200 -21.26 -13.98 11.96
C PRO A 200 -22.03 -13.21 13.06
N GLN A 201 -21.73 -11.93 13.28
CA GLN A 201 -22.21 -11.16 14.44
C GLN A 201 -23.01 -9.91 14.06
N ASN A 202 -23.40 -9.76 12.78
CA ASN A 202 -24.10 -8.58 12.27
C ASN A 202 -23.32 -7.27 12.55
N ILE A 203 -22.00 -7.33 12.39
CA ILE A 203 -21.08 -6.21 12.64
C ILE A 203 -21.03 -5.33 11.41
N PHE A 204 -21.32 -4.04 11.54
CA PHE A 204 -21.22 -3.16 10.39
C PHE A 204 -19.75 -2.80 10.11
N LEU A 205 -19.23 -3.22 8.96
CA LEU A 205 -17.87 -2.91 8.53
C LEU A 205 -17.87 -1.59 7.75
N ILE A 206 -17.04 -0.64 8.17
CA ILE A 206 -16.96 0.71 7.62
C ILE A 206 -15.56 0.94 7.10
N ALA A 207 -15.39 1.08 5.79
CA ALA A 207 -14.13 1.55 5.21
C ALA A 207 -13.93 3.02 5.57
N ILE A 208 -12.76 3.36 6.13
CA ILE A 208 -12.39 4.76 6.39
C ILE A 208 -11.51 5.31 5.28
N ASP A 209 -11.57 6.62 5.04
CA ASP A 209 -10.66 7.30 4.12
C ASP A 209 -9.26 7.48 4.72
N TYR A 210 -8.64 6.35 5.07
CA TYR A 210 -7.27 6.23 5.54
C TYR A 210 -6.68 4.97 4.89
N ARG A 211 -5.83 5.17 3.88
CA ARG A 211 -5.54 4.13 2.87
C ARG A 211 -4.09 3.69 2.88
N LEU A 212 -3.90 2.39 2.66
CA LEU A 212 -2.58 1.80 2.42
C LEU A 212 -1.98 2.41 1.14
N HIS A 213 -0.71 2.80 1.19
CA HIS A 213 0.04 3.51 0.14
C HIS A 213 -0.33 4.98 -0.09
N ARG A 214 -1.18 5.56 0.76
CA ARG A 214 -1.47 7.02 0.76
C ARG A 214 -1.19 7.63 2.13
N ASP A 215 -1.84 7.08 3.14
CA ASP A 215 -1.82 7.60 4.51
C ASP A 215 -0.90 6.80 5.42
N PHE A 216 -0.77 5.50 5.14
CA PHE A 216 0.15 4.62 5.84
C PHE A 216 0.74 3.58 4.88
N PHE A 217 1.89 3.03 5.26
CA PHE A 217 2.71 2.17 4.42
C PHE A 217 3.24 0.99 5.25
N LEU A 218 3.40 -0.16 4.62
CA LEU A 218 4.13 -1.27 5.24
C LEU A 218 5.63 -0.99 5.11
N GLN A 219 6.32 -0.84 6.22
CA GLN A 219 7.78 -0.71 6.25
C GLN A 219 8.39 -2.11 6.15
N ARG A 220 9.00 -2.41 5.01
CA ARG A 220 9.92 -3.53 4.84
C ARG A 220 11.32 -3.08 5.23
N GLN A 221 12.23 -4.03 5.33
CA GLN A 221 13.56 -3.76 5.86
C GLN A 221 14.26 -2.55 5.21
N ASP A 222 14.24 -2.50 3.88
CA ASP A 222 14.99 -1.57 3.04
C ASP A 222 14.09 -0.58 2.27
N PHE A 223 12.78 -0.81 2.24
CA PHE A 223 11.83 0.07 1.55
C PHE A 223 10.46 0.12 2.23
N ARG A 224 9.68 1.16 1.92
CA ARG A 224 8.26 1.24 2.27
C ARG A 224 7.41 0.75 1.09
N LEU A 225 6.58 -0.26 1.29
CA LEU A 225 5.73 -0.81 0.25
C LEU A 225 4.73 0.25 -0.24
N GLY A 226 4.69 0.47 -1.55
CA GLY A 226 3.86 1.49 -2.17
C GLY A 226 4.36 2.93 -1.97
N TRP A 227 5.44 3.14 -1.23
CA TRP A 227 6.08 4.43 -1.11
C TRP A 227 6.84 4.75 -2.39
N GLN A 228 6.27 5.68 -3.14
CA GLN A 228 6.98 6.34 -4.21
C GLN A 228 7.75 7.48 -3.56
N ASN A 229 9.09 7.36 -3.45
CA ASN A 229 9.91 8.56 -3.22
C ASN A 229 9.46 9.62 -4.25
N GLU A 230 9.46 10.90 -3.89
CA GLU A 230 9.30 11.96 -4.90
C GLU A 230 10.35 11.79 -6.04
N ASP A 231 11.44 11.05 -5.77
CA ASP A 231 12.49 10.63 -6.71
C ASP A 231 12.35 9.18 -7.25
N SER A 232 11.25 8.47 -6.97
CA SER A 232 11.04 7.12 -7.50
C SER A 232 10.64 7.17 -8.97
N ILE A 233 11.22 6.26 -9.73
CA ILE A 233 11.45 6.27 -11.19
C ILE A 233 10.16 6.17 -12.05
N ILE A 234 8.96 6.35 -11.50
CA ILE A 234 7.70 6.30 -12.24
C ILE A 234 6.94 7.62 -12.15
N SER A 235 7.50 8.65 -12.79
CA SER A 235 6.73 9.85 -13.15
C SER A 235 5.86 9.54 -14.37
N ALA A 236 4.77 10.28 -14.61
CA ALA A 236 3.97 10.09 -15.82
C ALA A 236 4.86 10.26 -17.08
N GLN A 237 5.85 11.16 -17.03
CA GLN A 237 6.88 11.31 -18.04
C GLN A 237 7.78 10.07 -18.22
N SER A 238 8.20 9.38 -17.16
CA SER A 238 9.00 8.16 -17.33
C SER A 238 8.17 6.99 -17.88
N VAL A 239 6.89 6.90 -17.50
CA VAL A 239 5.96 5.90 -18.04
C VAL A 239 5.78 6.06 -19.54
N ILE A 240 5.44 7.26 -20.01
CA ILE A 240 5.26 7.49 -21.45
C ILE A 240 6.55 7.26 -22.24
N LYS A 241 7.71 7.64 -21.67
CA LYS A 241 9.03 7.36 -22.28
C LYS A 241 9.37 5.87 -22.32
N SER A 242 8.82 5.12 -21.38
CA SER A 242 8.93 3.67 -21.37
C SER A 242 7.97 2.98 -22.33
N HIS A 243 7.12 3.67 -23.11
CA HIS A 243 6.26 3.02 -24.11
C HIS A 243 7.02 2.63 -25.38
N LEU A 244 6.62 1.53 -26.04
CA LEU A 244 7.28 1.04 -27.26
C LEU A 244 7.17 2.07 -28.38
N SER A 245 6.04 2.77 -28.45
CA SER A 245 5.83 3.87 -29.39
C SER A 245 6.83 4.99 -29.19
N TYR A 246 7.12 5.39 -27.94
CA TYR A 246 8.10 6.44 -27.69
C TYR A 246 9.52 5.98 -28.06
N GLN A 247 9.94 4.79 -27.61
CA GLN A 247 11.31 4.30 -27.86
C GLN A 247 11.60 4.06 -29.35
N ILE A 248 10.65 3.50 -30.10
CA ILE A 248 10.78 3.36 -31.55
C ILE A 248 10.84 4.74 -32.22
N GLY A 249 9.95 5.65 -31.81
CA GLY A 249 9.89 7.00 -32.34
C GLY A 249 11.18 7.78 -32.12
N GLU A 250 11.77 7.70 -30.94
CA GLU A 250 13.01 8.38 -30.58
C GLU A 250 14.17 7.91 -31.47
N MET A 251 14.33 6.60 -31.66
CA MET A 251 15.35 6.05 -32.56
C MET A 251 15.09 6.43 -34.03
N ALA A 252 13.82 6.40 -34.46
CA ALA A 252 13.45 6.78 -35.81
C ALA A 252 13.71 8.28 -36.10
N MET A 253 13.56 9.16 -35.10
CA MET A 253 13.89 10.58 -35.24
C MET A 253 15.38 10.82 -35.45
N LEU A 254 16.24 9.97 -34.86
CA LEU A 254 17.70 10.04 -34.98
C LEU A 254 18.22 9.59 -36.35
N CYS A 255 17.44 8.83 -37.12
CA CYS A 255 17.84 8.41 -38.47
C CYS A 255 17.99 9.63 -39.40
N LYS A 256 19.18 9.80 -40.00
CA LYS A 256 19.48 10.88 -40.95
C LYS A 256 19.75 10.37 -42.36
N ASN A 257 20.12 9.10 -42.49
CA ASN A 257 20.48 8.51 -43.78
C ASN A 257 20.01 7.06 -43.85
N PHE A 258 20.20 6.45 -45.03
CA PHE A 258 19.79 5.06 -45.30
C PHE A 258 20.45 4.04 -44.36
N LYS A 259 21.72 4.25 -43.97
CA LYS A 259 22.45 3.35 -43.06
C LYS A 259 21.82 3.35 -41.67
N ASP A 260 21.38 4.51 -41.18
CA ASP A 260 20.68 4.62 -39.90
C ASP A 260 19.32 3.88 -39.95
N CYS A 261 18.60 3.98 -41.07
CA CYS A 261 17.34 3.24 -41.28
C CYS A 261 17.55 1.73 -41.28
N LEU A 262 18.64 1.25 -41.87
CA LEU A 262 19.01 -0.18 -41.84
C LEU A 262 19.32 -0.64 -40.41
N ASN A 263 20.09 0.15 -39.65
CA ASN A 263 20.39 -0.12 -38.25
C ASN A 263 19.12 -0.17 -37.38
N LEU A 264 18.16 0.71 -37.64
CA LEU A 264 16.87 0.70 -36.93
C LEU A 264 16.16 -0.65 -37.09
N LEU A 265 16.11 -1.22 -38.30
CA LEU A 265 15.47 -2.52 -38.56
C LEU A 265 16.09 -3.66 -37.73
N LEU A 266 17.41 -3.62 -37.50
CA LEU A 266 18.11 -4.61 -36.69
C LEU A 266 17.77 -4.50 -35.19
N ILE A 267 17.46 -3.29 -34.70
CA ILE A 267 17.20 -3.00 -33.29
C ILE A 267 15.74 -3.24 -32.91
N LEU A 268 14.79 -3.06 -33.84
CA LEU A 268 13.35 -3.19 -33.58
C LEU A 268 12.93 -4.53 -32.93
N PRO A 269 13.45 -5.71 -33.34
CA PRO A 269 13.14 -6.99 -32.69
C PRO A 269 13.58 -7.03 -31.22
N PHE A 270 14.74 -6.45 -30.90
CA PHE A 270 15.28 -6.40 -29.54
C PHE A 270 14.40 -5.53 -28.63
N LEU A 271 13.99 -4.35 -29.13
CA LEU A 271 13.05 -3.48 -28.41
C LEU A 271 11.73 -4.21 -28.15
N LYS A 272 11.15 -4.86 -29.17
CA LYS A 272 9.90 -5.63 -29.03
C LYS A 272 10.01 -6.74 -27.98
N LYS A 273 11.14 -7.45 -27.92
CA LYS A 273 11.40 -8.50 -26.91
C LYS A 273 11.50 -7.91 -25.50
N LYS A 274 12.23 -6.81 -25.33
CA LYS A 274 12.34 -6.08 -24.05
C LYS A 274 10.96 -5.63 -23.53
N PHE A 275 10.10 -5.15 -24.42
CA PHE A 275 8.75 -4.71 -24.08
C PHE A 275 7.80 -5.82 -23.64
N LYS A 276 7.78 -6.96 -24.35
CA LYS A 276 6.96 -8.11 -23.96
C LYS A 276 7.30 -8.62 -22.54
N GLY A 277 8.55 -8.45 -22.09
CA GLY A 277 8.96 -8.76 -20.72
C GLY A 277 8.48 -7.76 -19.67
N GLN A 278 8.34 -6.48 -20.02
CA GLN A 278 7.90 -5.41 -19.12
C GLN A 278 6.37 -5.33 -18.97
N GLU A 279 5.61 -5.78 -19.97
CA GLU A 279 4.14 -5.76 -19.93
C GLU A 279 3.57 -6.76 -18.92
N LYS A 280 4.24 -7.92 -18.71
CA LYS A 280 3.88 -8.92 -17.70
C LYS A 280 4.04 -8.44 -16.25
N THR A 281 4.79 -7.38 -16.00
CA THR A 281 5.14 -6.89 -14.65
C THR A 281 4.42 -5.59 -14.26
N ARG A 282 3.70 -4.92 -15.19
CA ARG A 282 3.14 -3.57 -14.99
C ARG A 282 1.63 -3.46 -15.11
N THR A 283 0.93 -4.56 -15.38
CA THR A 283 -0.54 -4.54 -15.39
C THR A 283 -1.07 -4.48 -13.96
N ASN A 284 -1.71 -3.35 -13.66
CA ASN A 284 -2.52 -3.02 -12.48
C ASN A 284 -1.80 -2.14 -11.45
N HIS A 285 -2.52 -1.12 -10.96
CA HIS A 285 -2.26 -0.31 -9.75
C HIS A 285 -1.78 1.15 -9.89
N PHE A 286 -1.77 1.78 -11.07
CA PHE A 286 -1.39 3.20 -11.14
C PHE A 286 -2.29 4.06 -12.05
N SER A 287 -2.98 5.04 -11.44
CA SER A 287 -3.70 6.07 -12.18
C SER A 287 -2.75 7.23 -12.52
N LEU A 288 -2.27 7.24 -13.77
CA LEU A 288 -1.30 8.24 -14.27
C LEU A 288 -1.80 9.68 -14.15
N SER A 289 -3.13 9.90 -14.15
CA SER A 289 -3.73 11.23 -14.05
C SER A 289 -3.54 11.88 -12.68
N LEU A 290 -3.10 11.13 -11.68
CA LEU A 290 -2.82 11.63 -10.34
C LEU A 290 -1.35 12.08 -10.18
N CYS A 291 -0.50 11.88 -11.19
CA CYS A 291 0.88 12.35 -11.16
C CYS A 291 0.97 13.87 -11.33
N LYS A 292 1.80 14.53 -10.50
CA LYS A 292 2.10 15.98 -10.63
C LYS A 292 2.60 16.36 -12.03
N ASP A 293 3.24 15.45 -12.77
CA ASP A 293 3.79 15.68 -14.12
C ASP A 293 2.90 15.16 -15.27
N TYR A 294 1.61 14.90 -15.02
CA TYR A 294 0.70 14.36 -16.03
C TYR A 294 0.58 15.25 -17.29
N ASP A 295 0.69 16.57 -17.16
CA ASP A 295 0.70 17.47 -18.32
C ASP A 295 1.88 17.18 -19.27
N LYS A 296 3.04 16.78 -18.72
CA LYS A 296 4.20 16.36 -19.53
C LYS A 296 3.91 15.03 -20.24
N TYR A 297 3.19 14.11 -19.61
CA TYR A 297 2.73 12.87 -20.25
C TYR A 297 1.86 13.18 -21.48
N ILE A 298 0.89 14.08 -21.34
CA ILE A 298 0.01 14.48 -22.45
C ILE A 298 0.83 15.15 -23.57
N LYS A 299 1.76 16.05 -23.22
CA LYS A 299 2.63 16.71 -24.19
C LYS A 299 3.49 15.71 -24.98
N ILE A 300 4.09 14.72 -24.30
CA ILE A 300 4.90 13.68 -24.96
C ILE A 300 4.03 12.77 -25.82
N LYS A 301 2.86 12.34 -25.33
CA LYS A 301 1.93 11.48 -26.08
C LYS A 301 1.47 12.10 -27.39
N ASN A 302 1.37 13.44 -27.43
CA ASN A 302 1.00 14.19 -28.63
C ASN A 302 2.17 14.62 -29.52
N SER A 303 3.42 14.33 -29.11
CA SER A 303 4.64 14.74 -29.82
C SER A 303 4.82 14.02 -31.17
N PRO A 304 5.53 14.63 -32.14
CA PRO A 304 5.94 13.99 -33.39
C PRO A 304 6.64 12.65 -33.16
N THR A 305 7.55 12.60 -32.19
CA THR A 305 8.29 11.39 -31.79
C THR A 305 7.35 10.23 -31.45
N TYR A 306 6.38 10.46 -30.57
CA TYR A 306 5.46 9.41 -30.14
C TYR A 306 4.55 8.94 -31.28
N LYS A 307 4.04 9.88 -32.08
CA LYS A 307 3.20 9.60 -33.26
C LYS A 307 3.95 8.81 -34.33
N LEU A 308 5.22 9.13 -34.57
CA LEU A 308 6.07 8.40 -35.51
C LEU A 308 6.23 6.92 -35.11
N GLY A 309 6.51 6.65 -33.83
CA GLY A 309 6.60 5.27 -33.37
C GLY A 309 5.27 4.52 -33.40
N GLN A 310 4.13 5.19 -33.12
CA GLN A 310 2.81 4.59 -33.33
C GLN A 310 2.58 4.21 -34.80
N LYS A 311 2.98 5.08 -35.74
CA LYS A 311 2.87 4.82 -37.18
C LYS A 311 3.68 3.59 -37.59
N ILE A 312 4.91 3.47 -37.11
CA ILE A 312 5.79 2.31 -37.39
C ILE A 312 5.17 1.01 -36.86
N ILE A 313 4.66 1.01 -35.62
CA ILE A 313 3.97 -0.15 -35.03
C ILE A 313 2.73 -0.51 -35.83
N LYS A 314 1.94 0.49 -36.25
CA LYS A 314 0.73 0.29 -37.06
C LYS A 314 1.05 -0.36 -38.39
N ILE A 315 2.07 0.12 -39.11
CA ILE A 315 2.49 -0.44 -40.39
C ILE A 315 2.90 -1.91 -40.26
N HIS A 316 3.66 -2.25 -39.21
CA HIS A 316 4.05 -3.64 -38.95
C HIS A 316 2.85 -4.53 -38.64
N LYS A 317 1.86 -4.02 -37.87
CA LYS A 317 0.62 -4.77 -37.59
C LYS A 317 -0.22 -5.01 -38.85
N GLU A 318 -0.32 -4.02 -39.74
CA GLU A 318 -1.19 -4.08 -40.92
C GLU A 318 -0.53 -4.78 -42.12
N ASN A 319 0.78 -4.64 -42.29
CA ASN A 319 1.50 -5.04 -43.51
C ASN A 319 2.68 -5.99 -43.25
N GLY A 320 2.83 -6.49 -42.01
CA GLY A 320 3.89 -7.41 -41.62
C GLY A 320 5.30 -6.81 -41.74
N ASP A 321 6.31 -7.69 -41.76
CA ASP A 321 7.72 -7.30 -41.82
C ASP A 321 8.11 -6.63 -43.14
N LEU A 322 7.55 -7.10 -44.26
CA LEU A 322 7.78 -6.50 -45.58
C LEU A 322 7.29 -5.05 -45.65
N GLY A 323 6.12 -4.76 -45.10
CA GLY A 323 5.59 -3.40 -45.03
C GLY A 323 6.41 -2.49 -44.12
N LEU A 324 6.88 -3.02 -42.99
CA LEU A 324 7.78 -2.32 -42.08
C LEU A 324 9.12 -1.96 -42.77
N ILE A 325 9.76 -2.94 -43.43
CA ILE A 325 11.03 -2.75 -44.16
C ILE A 325 10.86 -1.67 -45.24
N LYS A 326 9.79 -1.77 -46.05
CA LYS A 326 9.50 -0.81 -47.12
C LYS A 326 9.33 0.61 -46.56
N PHE A 327 8.64 0.76 -45.43
CA PHE A 327 8.46 2.06 -44.81
C PHE A 327 9.78 2.61 -44.25
N VAL A 328 10.50 1.82 -43.46
CA VAL A 328 11.73 2.28 -42.78
C VAL A 328 12.83 2.65 -43.78
N LEU A 329 13.04 1.86 -44.84
CA LEU A 329 14.12 2.10 -45.79
C LEU A 329 13.82 3.22 -46.80
N PHE A 330 12.56 3.38 -47.22
CA PHE A 330 12.23 4.23 -48.37
C PHE A 330 11.29 5.39 -48.07
N LYS A 331 10.60 5.40 -46.92
CA LYS A 331 9.60 6.44 -46.59
C LYS A 331 9.85 7.15 -45.28
N LEU A 332 10.69 6.60 -44.39
CA LEU A 332 10.87 7.15 -43.05
C LEU A 332 11.45 8.57 -43.06
N LEU A 333 12.48 8.82 -43.87
CA LEU A 333 13.17 10.12 -43.90
C LEU A 333 12.26 11.23 -44.42
N SER A 334 11.56 11.01 -45.53
CA SER A 334 10.60 11.98 -46.08
C SER A 334 9.36 12.15 -45.20
N TYR A 335 8.91 11.09 -44.53
CA TYR A 335 7.81 11.17 -43.58
C TYR A 335 8.18 11.99 -42.33
N LYS A 336 9.45 11.93 -41.90
CA LYS A 336 9.95 12.73 -40.75
C LYS A 336 9.94 14.22 -41.04
N GLU A 337 10.23 14.63 -42.27
CA GLU A 337 10.27 16.04 -42.67
C GLU A 337 8.88 16.70 -42.67
N GLY A 338 7.80 15.91 -42.72
CA GLY A 338 6.41 16.37 -42.69
C GLY A 338 5.69 16.25 -41.34
N LEU A 339 6.41 15.89 -40.27
CA LEU A 339 5.90 15.77 -38.89
C LEU A 339 6.29 16.96 -38.03
#